data_AF-A0A392RLY2-F1
#
_entry.id   AF-A0A392RLY2-F1
#
_cell.length_a   1.000
_cell.length_b   1.000
_cell.length_c   1.000
_cell.angle_alpha   90.00
_cell.angle_beta   90.00
_cell.angle_gamma   90.00
#
_symmetry.space_group_name_H-M   'P 1'
#
loop_
_entity.id
_entity.type
_entity.pdbx_description
1 polymer ?
#
loop_
_entity_poly.entity_id
_entity_poly.type
_entity_poly.pdbx_seq_one_letter_code
_entity_poly.pdbx_strand_id
1 'polypeptide(L)'
;EPLRRYIERFNKEAVQVNTTDGMKKYLLERGLRPRSDFAKVVGIEKPRSLDELLSKAQSYIQYEEREVADAIRHYRPEDNPPPRESNLPPRESSHNEGDMKRNDRS
;
A
#
# COMPACT_ATOMS: atom_id res chain seq x y z
N GLU A 1 7.90 16.06 1.95
CA GLU A 1 8.87 15.00 2.29
C GLU A 1 8.13 13.97 3.13
N PRO A 2 8.20 12.67 2.78
CA PRO A 2 7.64 11.58 3.60
C PRO A 2 8.32 11.51 4.97
N LEU A 3 7.61 11.00 5.99
CA LEU A 3 8.14 10.94 7.36
C LEU A 3 9.48 10.21 7.43
N ARG A 4 9.63 9.10 6.69
CA ARG A 4 10.87 8.30 6.62
C ARG A 4 12.09 9.13 6.24
N ARG A 5 11.98 9.93 5.17
CA ARG A 5 13.10 10.76 4.68
C ARG A 5 13.51 11.83 5.70
N TYR A 6 12.53 12.40 6.39
CA TYR A 6 12.79 13.34 7.46
C TYR A 6 13.53 12.70 8.64
N ILE A 7 13.10 11.52 9.11
CA ILE A 7 13.76 10.80 10.22
C ILE A 7 15.19 10.39 9.83
N GLU A 8 15.42 9.92 8.60
CA GLU A 8 16.76 9.57 8.09
C GLU A 8 17.71 10.78 8.14
N ARG A 9 17.26 11.94 7.66
CA ARG A 9 18.03 13.19 7.73
C ARG A 9 18.28 13.63 9.17
N PHE A 10 17.23 13.62 9.99
CA PHE A 10 17.33 14.00 11.40
C PHE A 10 18.36 13.14 12.13
N ASN A 11 18.34 11.81 11.96
CA ASN A 11 19.30 10.92 12.59
C ASN A 11 20.73 11.17 12.11
N LYS A 12 20.93 11.41 10.80
CA LYS A 12 22.25 11.73 10.23
C LYS A 12 22.82 13.05 10.78
N GLU A 13 21.97 14.05 10.96
CA GLU A 13 22.37 15.37 11.50
C GLU A 13 22.51 15.32 13.03
N ALA A 14 21.62 14.64 13.75
CA ALA A 14 21.65 14.50 15.20
C ALA A 14 22.82 13.65 15.71
N VAL A 15 23.32 12.70 14.92
CA VAL A 15 24.57 11.96 15.24
C VAL A 15 25.80 12.89 15.21
N GLN A 16 25.76 13.99 14.45
CA GLN A 16 26.88 14.94 14.38
C GLN A 16 26.88 15.92 15.56
N VAL A 17 25.79 16.01 16.34
CA VAL A 17 25.67 16.96 17.45
C VAL A 17 25.49 16.19 18.76
N ASN A 18 26.44 16.34 19.70
CA ASN A 18 26.36 15.76 21.05
C ASN A 18 25.21 16.39 21.86
N THR A 19 23.98 15.93 21.61
CA THR A 19 22.75 16.40 22.25
C THR A 19 22.15 15.31 23.13
N THR A 20 21.49 15.72 24.20
CA THR A 20 20.73 14.82 25.08
C THR A 20 19.49 14.31 24.37
N ASP A 21 18.99 13.14 24.77
CA ASP A 21 17.80 12.54 24.16
C ASP A 21 16.55 13.41 24.34
N GLY A 22 16.46 14.17 25.44
CA GLY A 22 15.40 15.16 25.63
C GLY A 22 15.46 16.29 24.59
N MET A 23 16.66 16.77 24.26
CA MET A 23 16.83 17.78 23.22
C MET A 23 16.53 17.22 21.83
N LYS A 24 16.99 16.00 21.52
CA LYS A 24 16.67 15.31 20.27
C LYS A 24 15.16 15.13 20.12
N LYS A 25 14.46 14.71 21.16
CA LYS A 25 13.00 14.59 21.18
C LYS A 25 12.33 15.93 20.88
N TYR A 26 12.73 16.98 21.56
CA TYR A 26 12.18 18.33 21.34
C TYR A 26 12.40 18.81 19.91
N LEU A 27 13.62 18.68 19.38
CA LEU A 27 13.95 19.09 18.01
C LEU A 27 13.18 18.26 16.98
N LEU A 28 13.03 16.95 17.22
CA LEU A 28 12.27 16.07 16.35
C LEU A 28 10.79 16.47 16.31
N GLU A 29 10.15 16.68 17.48
CA GLU A 29 8.74 17.11 17.56
C GLU A 29 8.52 18.47 16.88
N ARG A 30 9.46 19.41 17.05
CA ARG A 30 9.37 20.76 16.46
C ARG A 30 9.66 20.80 14.97
N GLY A 31 10.48 19.89 14.47
CA GLY A 31 10.82 19.82 13.05
C GLY A 31 9.79 19.08 12.19
N LEU A 32 8.79 18.42 12.81
CA LEU A 32 7.67 17.86 12.07
C LEU A 32 6.90 18.95 11.32
N ARG A 33 6.49 18.64 10.09
CA ARG A 33 5.64 19.53 9.30
C ARG A 33 4.36 19.83 10.08
N PRO A 34 4.01 21.12 10.31
CA PRO A 34 2.77 21.46 10.98
C PRO A 34 1.56 20.83 10.29
N ARG A 35 0.62 20.29 11.07
CA ARG A 35 -0.61 19.63 10.61
C ARG A 35 -0.42 18.34 9.81
N SER A 36 0.78 17.78 9.73
CA SER A 36 0.94 16.41 9.24
C SER A 36 0.16 15.44 10.15
N ASP A 37 -0.34 14.35 9.59
CA ASP A 37 -1.12 13.39 10.37
C ASP A 37 -0.27 12.75 11.47
N PHE A 38 1.02 12.48 11.22
CA PHE A 38 1.94 12.08 12.28
C PHE A 38 2.07 13.14 13.39
N ALA A 39 2.18 14.44 13.04
CA ALA A 39 2.22 15.51 14.02
C ALA A 39 0.93 15.59 14.86
N LYS A 40 -0.24 15.26 14.28
CA LYS A 40 -1.50 15.15 15.02
C LYS A 40 -1.47 13.97 15.99
N VAL A 41 -1.01 12.80 15.54
CA VAL A 41 -0.91 11.58 16.37
C VAL A 41 -0.03 11.81 17.60
N VAL A 42 1.19 12.35 17.41
CA VAL A 42 2.09 12.65 18.53
C VAL A 42 1.58 13.82 19.39
N GLY A 43 0.74 14.69 18.84
CA GLY A 43 0.09 15.77 19.56
C GLY A 43 -1.02 15.28 20.50
N ILE A 44 -1.75 14.23 20.09
CA ILE A 44 -2.78 13.57 20.90
C ILE A 44 -2.14 12.73 22.00
N GLU A 45 -1.23 11.84 21.62
CA GLU A 45 -0.55 10.95 22.56
C GLU A 45 0.94 11.29 22.62
N LYS A 46 1.26 12.29 23.46
CA LYS A 46 2.61 12.83 23.62
C LYS A 46 3.58 11.75 24.13
N PRO A 47 4.61 11.39 23.35
CA PRO A 47 5.61 10.44 23.80
C PRO A 47 6.36 10.97 25.02
N ARG A 48 6.72 10.09 25.95
CA ARG A 48 7.48 10.43 27.16
C ARG A 48 8.98 10.44 26.89
N SER A 49 9.46 9.60 25.97
CA SER A 49 10.88 9.47 25.61
C SER A 49 11.12 9.65 24.11
N LEU A 50 12.39 9.82 23.73
CA LEU A 50 12.80 9.82 22.32
C LEU A 50 12.52 8.47 21.66
N ASP A 51 12.80 7.37 22.36
CA ASP A 51 12.58 6.02 21.89
C ASP A 51 11.11 5.75 21.55
N GLU A 52 10.19 6.16 22.43
CA GLU A 52 8.76 6.02 22.20
C GLU A 52 8.31 6.82 20.96
N LEU A 53 8.84 8.05 20.79
CA LEU A 53 8.57 8.88 19.62
C LEU A 53 9.07 8.22 18.32
N LEU A 54 10.28 7.65 18.34
CA LEU A 54 10.86 6.93 17.20
C LEU A 54 10.08 5.66 16.87
N SER A 55 9.63 4.91 17.88
CA SER A 55 8.80 3.71 17.71
C SER A 55 7.46 4.03 17.05
N LYS A 56 6.80 5.12 17.47
CA LYS A 56 5.59 5.63 16.81
C LYS A 56 5.88 6.06 15.37
N ALA A 57 7.00 6.74 15.13
CA ALA A 57 7.40 7.14 13.78
C ALA A 57 7.59 5.93 12.85
N GLN A 58 8.27 4.88 13.33
CA GLN A 58 8.45 3.64 12.55
C GLN A 58 7.12 2.96 12.21
N SER A 59 6.21 2.88 13.19
CA SER A 59 4.88 2.31 12.98
C SER A 59 4.08 3.12 11.94
N TYR A 60 4.17 4.45 12.01
CA TYR A 60 3.51 5.33 11.05
C TYR A 60 4.11 5.25 9.64
N ILE A 61 5.45 5.17 9.53
CA ILE A 61 6.14 4.97 8.24
C ILE A 61 5.65 3.68 7.56
N GLN A 62 5.53 2.58 8.31
CA GLN A 62 5.03 1.32 7.77
C GLN A 62 3.59 1.43 7.27
N TYR A 63 2.74 2.17 7.99
CA TYR A 63 1.38 2.46 7.54
C TYR A 63 1.40 3.27 6.23
N GLU A 64 2.15 4.38 6.19
CA GLU A 64 2.25 5.26 5.02
C GLU A 64 2.75 4.50 3.78
N GLU A 65 3.80 3.68 3.94
CA GLU A 65 4.36 2.86 2.87
C GLU A 65 3.40 1.77 2.39
N ARG A 66 2.61 1.18 3.30
CA ARG A 66 1.58 0.20 2.95
C ARG A 66 0.45 0.84 2.16
N GLU A 67 -0.06 1.99 2.58
CA GLU A 67 -1.13 2.72 1.88
C GLU A 67 -0.69 3.12 0.46
N VAL A 68 0.55 3.58 0.31
CA VAL A 68 1.11 3.93 -1.01
C VAL A 68 1.24 2.69 -1.89
N ALA A 69 1.72 1.56 -1.35
CA ALA A 69 1.83 0.32 -2.10
C ALA A 69 0.45 -0.24 -2.52
N ASP A 70 -0.55 -0.11 -1.65
CA ASP A 70 -1.93 -0.52 -1.93
C ASP A 70 -2.55 0.36 -3.02
N ALA A 71 -2.38 1.69 -2.92
CA ALA A 71 -2.82 2.63 -3.94
C ALA A 71 -2.23 2.30 -5.32
N ILE A 72 -0.94 1.93 -5.42
CA ILE A 72 -0.30 1.53 -6.68
C ILE A 72 -0.92 0.23 -7.24
N ARG A 73 -1.26 -0.73 -6.38
CA ARG A 73 -1.88 -2.00 -6.81
C ARG A 73 -3.29 -1.80 -7.36
N HIS A 74 -4.06 -0.90 -6.75
CA HIS A 74 -5.41 -0.57 -7.20
C HIS A 74 -5.42 0.40 -8.38
N TYR A 75 -4.32 1.12 -8.64
CA TYR A 75 -4.10 1.91 -9.85
C TYR A 75 -3.69 1.03 -11.05
N ARG A 76 -4.44 -0.05 -11.32
CA ARG A 76 -4.39 -0.70 -12.62
C ARG A 76 -5.25 0.14 -13.58
N PRO A 77 -4.73 0.62 -14.71
CA PRO A 77 -5.63 1.12 -15.75
C PRO A 77 -6.50 -0.06 -16.18
N GLU A 78 -7.80 0.02 -15.89
CA GLU A 78 -8.89 -0.77 -16.46
C GLU A 78 -9.01 -0.48 -17.97
N ASP A 79 -7.92 -0.63 -18.72
CA ASP A 79 -7.89 -0.39 -20.18
C ASP A 79 -6.99 -1.38 -20.92
N ASN A 80 -6.70 -2.51 -20.30
CA ASN A 80 -6.25 -3.66 -21.08
C ASN A 80 -6.98 -4.92 -20.57
N PRO A 81 -8.08 -5.34 -21.22
CA PRO A 81 -8.58 -6.69 -20.98
C PRO A 81 -7.41 -7.66 -21.23
N PRO A 82 -7.32 -8.77 -20.48
CA PRO A 82 -6.32 -9.80 -20.80
C PRO A 82 -6.49 -10.16 -22.28
N PRO A 83 -5.41 -10.43 -23.04
CA PRO A 83 -5.56 -11.07 -24.33
C PRO A 83 -6.41 -12.30 -24.06
N ARG A 84 -7.62 -12.35 -24.61
CA ARG A 84 -8.38 -13.59 -24.66
C ARG A 84 -7.49 -14.51 -25.49
N GLU A 85 -6.70 -15.35 -24.83
CA GLU A 85 -6.09 -16.51 -25.44
C GLU A 85 -7.26 -17.39 -25.89
N SER A 86 -7.72 -17.13 -27.10
CA SER A 86 -8.61 -17.96 -27.87
C SER A 86 -7.86 -19.24 -28.25
N ASN A 87 -7.62 -20.09 -27.25
CA ASN A 87 -7.20 -21.48 -27.39
C ASN A 87 -8.26 -22.39 -26.75
N LEU A 88 -9.53 -22.16 -27.10
CA LEU A 88 -10.55 -23.21 -26.99
C LEU A 88 -10.67 -23.85 -28.38
N PRO A 89 -10.50 -25.18 -28.53
CA PRO A 89 -10.81 -25.83 -29.80
C PRO A 89 -12.29 -25.60 -30.15
N PRO A 90 -12.66 -25.54 -31.44
CA PRO A 90 -14.05 -25.30 -31.84
C PRO A 90 -14.94 -26.36 -31.21
N ARG A 91 -15.83 -25.93 -30.32
CA ARG A 91 -16.96 -26.73 -29.89
C ARG A 91 -17.91 -26.76 -31.09
N GLU A 92 -17.79 -27.79 -31.92
CA GLU A 92 -18.79 -28.10 -32.93
C GLU A 92 -20.12 -28.34 -32.23
N SER A 93 -20.98 -27.34 -32.29
CA SER A 93 -22.39 -27.47 -31.95
C SER A 93 -23.20 -27.08 -33.16
N SER A 94 -23.70 -28.11 -33.83
CA SER A 94 -25.08 -28.22 -34.31
C SER A 94 -25.47 -27.52 -35.63
N HIS A 95 -25.86 -28.34 -36.60
CA HIS A 95 -27.08 -28.14 -37.41
C HIS A 95 -27.65 -29.54 -37.72
N ASN A 96 -28.87 -29.83 -37.25
CA ASN A 96 -30.14 -29.85 -38.02
C ASN A 96 -30.10 -30.85 -39.18
N GLU A 97 -31.07 -31.70 -39.48
CA GLU A 97 -32.47 -31.95 -39.14
C GLU A 97 -32.69 -33.41 -39.59
N GLY A 98 -33.45 -34.22 -38.87
CA GLY A 98 -34.77 -34.62 -39.36
C GLY A 98 -34.73 -35.73 -40.40
N ASP A 99 -35.01 -36.97 -40.01
CA ASP A 99 -35.90 -37.80 -40.82
C ASP A 99 -36.60 -38.84 -39.94
N MET A 100 -37.93 -38.84 -40.06
CA MET A 100 -38.82 -39.81 -39.45
C MET A 100 -38.65 -41.15 -40.19
N LYS A 101 -39.09 -42.25 -39.58
CA LYS A 101 -39.98 -43.28 -40.21
C LYS A 101 -39.68 -44.73 -39.78
N ARG A 102 -40.58 -45.19 -38.91
CA ARG A 102 -41.39 -46.43 -38.97
C ARG A 102 -40.73 -47.82 -39.08
N ASN A 103 -41.27 -48.67 -38.20
CA ASN A 103 -41.80 -50.03 -38.39
C ASN A 103 -40.90 -51.26 -38.18
N ASP A 104 -41.28 -52.02 -37.13
CA ASP A 104 -41.96 -53.33 -37.16
C ASP A 104 -41.28 -54.54 -37.83
N ARG A 105 -41.39 -55.68 -37.12
CA ARG A 105 -41.09 -57.09 -37.50
C ARG A 105 -39.60 -57.46 -37.65
N SER A 106 -39.13 -58.61 -37.16
CA SER A 106 -39.78 -59.86 -36.79
C SER A 106 -38.92 -60.64 -35.80
#